data_AF-A0AAE1MBT6-F1
#
_entry.id   AF-A0AAE1MBT6-F1
#
_cell.length_a   1.000
_cell.length_b   1.000
_cell.length_c   1.000
_cell.angle_alpha   90.00
_cell.angle_beta   90.00
_cell.angle_gamma   90.00
#
_symmetry.space_group_name_H-M   'P 1'
#
loop_
_entity.id
_entity.type
_entity.pdbx_description
1 polymer ?
#
loop_
_entity_poly.entity_id
_entity_poly.type
_entity_poly.pdbx_seq_one_letter_code
_entity_poly.pdbx_strand_id
1 'polypeptide(L)'
;MIRHVSPKDIPDPKKSGLPLNAYLLHNLAHVELNAIDLAWDTVVRFSPFSEILGEGFFADFAHVADDESRHFCWCSQRLAELGFKYGDMPAHNLLWRECEKSSDNVATRLAVIPLVQVPLLCSSCPSGPILKNMFSICAL
;
A
#
# COMPACT_ATOMS: atom_id res chain seq x y z
N MET A 1 -1.80 -15.91 6.67
CA MET A 1 -0.51 -15.22 6.84
C MET A 1 0.24 -15.31 5.53
N ILE A 2 0.60 -14.19 4.91
CA ILE A 2 1.30 -14.18 3.62
C ILE A 2 2.78 -14.50 3.82
N ARG A 3 3.38 -15.21 2.86
CA ARG A 3 4.82 -15.47 2.84
C ARG A 3 5.54 -14.30 2.16
N HIS A 4 6.44 -13.65 2.88
CA HIS A 4 7.31 -12.62 2.31
C HIS A 4 8.55 -13.23 1.66
N VAL A 5 8.90 -12.74 0.48
CA VAL A 5 10.08 -13.17 -0.29
C VAL A 5 10.83 -11.98 -0.86
N SER A 6 12.05 -12.20 -1.38
CA SER A 6 12.75 -11.13 -2.10
C SER A 6 12.04 -10.84 -3.43
N PRO A 7 12.18 -9.64 -4.02
CA PRO A 7 11.50 -9.29 -5.27
C PRO A 7 11.80 -10.24 -6.43
N LYS A 8 13.02 -10.80 -6.45
CA LYS A 8 13.48 -11.77 -7.45
C LYS A 8 12.81 -13.14 -7.33
N ASP A 9 12.21 -13.42 -6.17
CA ASP A 9 11.59 -14.69 -5.83
C ASP A 9 10.06 -14.64 -5.95
N ILE A 10 9.49 -13.49 -6.34
CA ILE A 10 8.07 -13.42 -6.70
C ILE A 10 7.90 -14.21 -8.00
N PRO A 11 6.98 -15.21 -8.03
CA PRO A 11 6.76 -15.99 -9.23
C PRO A 11 6.13 -15.13 -10.32
N ASP A 12 6.61 -15.26 -11.56
CA ASP A 12 5.95 -14.68 -12.73
C ASP A 12 4.48 -15.15 -12.83
N PRO A 13 3.56 -14.40 -13.47
CA PRO A 13 2.16 -14.80 -13.63
C PRO A 13 2.00 -16.25 -14.13
N LYS A 14 2.83 -16.65 -15.11
CA LYS A 14 2.83 -18.01 -15.70
C LYS A 14 3.21 -19.13 -14.72
N LYS A 15 3.98 -18.81 -13.67
CA LYS A 15 4.50 -19.75 -12.66
C LYS A 15 3.77 -19.65 -11.32
N SER A 16 2.95 -18.62 -11.13
CA SER A 16 2.22 -18.35 -9.89
C SER A 16 1.12 -19.38 -9.58
N GLY A 17 0.64 -20.10 -10.60
CA GLY A 17 -0.54 -20.98 -10.48
C GLY A 17 -1.87 -20.21 -10.47
N LEU A 18 -1.84 -18.88 -10.55
CA LEU A 18 -3.01 -18.01 -10.66
C LEU A 18 -3.27 -17.63 -12.13
N PRO A 19 -4.54 -17.51 -12.57
CA PRO A 19 -4.85 -16.82 -13.80
C PRO A 19 -4.46 -15.33 -13.68
N LEU A 20 -4.17 -14.68 -14.81
CA LEU A 20 -3.60 -13.32 -14.83
C LEU A 20 -4.43 -12.30 -14.04
N ASN A 21 -5.75 -12.37 -14.12
CA ASN A 21 -6.64 -11.48 -13.36
C ASN A 21 -6.52 -11.68 -11.84
N ALA A 22 -6.45 -12.93 -11.36
CA ALA A 22 -6.24 -13.22 -9.95
C ALA A 22 -4.82 -12.85 -9.49
N TYR A 23 -3.82 -13.03 -10.34
CA TYR A 23 -2.45 -12.59 -10.08
C TYR A 23 -2.36 -11.07 -9.86
N LEU A 24 -2.95 -10.29 -10.77
CA LEU A 24 -2.94 -8.82 -10.68
C LEU A 24 -3.72 -8.35 -9.44
N LEU A 25 -4.87 -8.96 -9.18
CA LEU A 25 -5.71 -8.61 -8.04
C LEU A 25 -5.07 -8.98 -6.69
N HIS A 26 -4.32 -10.09 -6.62
CA HIS A 26 -3.53 -10.45 -5.43
C HIS A 26 -2.44 -9.42 -5.16
N ASN A 27 -1.73 -8.97 -6.20
CA ASN A 27 -0.72 -7.92 -6.05
C ASN A 27 -1.35 -6.58 -5.63
N LEU A 28 -2.50 -6.22 -6.20
CA LEU A 28 -3.23 -5.01 -5.81
C LEU A 28 -3.66 -5.09 -4.34
N ALA A 29 -4.26 -6.20 -3.91
CA ALA A 29 -4.59 -6.44 -2.51
C ALA A 29 -3.36 -6.30 -1.59
N HIS A 30 -2.18 -6.75 -2.04
CA HIS A 30 -0.96 -6.56 -1.26
C HIS A 30 -0.56 -5.09 -1.15
N VAL A 31 -0.71 -4.30 -2.22
CA VAL A 31 -0.44 -2.85 -2.20
C VAL A 31 -1.35 -2.16 -1.19
N GLU A 32 -2.65 -2.46 -1.19
CA GLU A 32 -3.59 -1.85 -0.22
C GLU A 32 -3.25 -2.23 1.21
N LEU A 33 -2.91 -3.50 1.46
CA LEU A 33 -2.51 -3.93 2.80
C LEU A 33 -1.26 -3.18 3.29
N ASN A 34 -0.26 -2.99 2.41
CA ASN A 34 0.91 -2.18 2.77
C ASN A 34 0.52 -0.71 3.05
N ALA A 35 -0.44 -0.14 2.31
CA ALA A 35 -0.89 1.22 2.53
C ALA A 35 -1.56 1.39 3.91
N ILE A 36 -2.40 0.42 4.30
CA ILE A 36 -2.99 0.34 5.66
C ILE A 36 -1.89 0.30 6.73
N ASP A 37 -0.93 -0.62 6.58
CA ASP A 37 0.15 -0.81 7.55
C ASP A 37 1.01 0.45 7.68
N LEU A 38 1.31 1.14 6.58
CA LEU A 38 2.12 2.36 6.59
C LEU A 38 1.38 3.58 7.13
N ALA A 39 0.07 3.67 6.87
CA ALA A 39 -0.76 4.72 7.42
C ALA A 39 -0.78 4.61 8.96
N TRP A 40 -1.03 3.41 9.49
CA TRP A 40 -0.97 3.18 10.94
C TRP A 40 0.43 3.32 11.53
N ASP A 41 1.48 2.85 10.83
CA ASP A 41 2.87 3.07 11.25
C ASP A 41 3.15 4.58 11.37
N THR A 42 2.72 5.39 10.40
CA THR A 42 2.90 6.85 10.42
C THR A 42 2.17 7.48 11.61
N VAL A 43 0.92 7.09 11.87
CA VAL A 43 0.13 7.60 12.99
C VAL A 43 0.82 7.30 14.33
N VAL A 44 1.20 6.03 14.55
CA VAL A 44 1.78 5.60 15.82
C VAL A 44 3.18 6.18 16.00
N ARG A 45 4.02 6.08 14.98
CA ARG A 45 5.44 6.45 15.04
C ARG A 45 5.65 7.93 15.29
N PHE A 46 4.84 8.78 14.66
CA PHE A 46 4.98 10.22 14.79
C PHE A 46 4.04 10.84 15.82
N SER A 47 3.28 10.03 16.56
CA SER A 47 2.44 10.50 17.68
C SER A 47 3.19 11.35 18.72
N PRO A 48 4.49 11.14 19.03
CA PRO A 48 5.22 12.04 19.94
C PRO A 48 5.38 13.48 19.41
N PHE A 49 5.16 13.72 18.11
CA PHE A 49 5.23 15.04 17.48
C PHE A 49 3.84 15.67 17.29
N SER A 50 2.80 15.19 17.98
CA SER A 50 1.42 15.65 17.84
C SER A 50 1.26 17.16 18.01
N GLU A 51 1.97 17.75 18.97
CA GLU A 51 1.97 19.20 19.23
C GLU A 51 2.48 20.04 18.05
N ILE A 52 3.36 19.47 17.22
CA ILE A 52 3.98 20.16 16.07
C ILE A 52 3.19 19.88 14.79
N LEU A 53 2.77 18.63 14.58
CA LEU A 53 2.11 18.18 13.36
C LEU A 53 0.60 18.48 13.36
N GLY A 54 -0.01 18.61 14.54
CA GLY A 54 -1.44 18.84 14.73
C GLY A 54 -2.29 17.59 14.49
N GLU A 55 -3.48 17.54 15.09
CA GLU A 55 -4.38 16.37 15.01
C GLU A 55 -4.83 16.06 13.58
N GLY A 56 -4.97 17.09 12.73
CA GLY A 56 -5.38 16.92 11.33
C GLY A 56 -4.43 16.03 10.53
N PHE A 57 -3.12 16.09 10.80
CA PHE A 57 -2.14 15.20 10.18
C PHE A 57 -2.44 13.73 10.47
N PHE A 58 -2.71 13.38 11.72
CA PHE A 58 -3.01 12.01 12.12
C PHE A 58 -4.37 11.55 11.63
N ALA A 59 -5.37 12.45 11.65
CA ALA A 59 -6.69 12.18 11.11
C ALA A 59 -6.63 11.85 9.61
N ASP A 60 -5.84 12.59 8.83
CA ASP A 60 -5.66 12.33 7.40
C ASP A 60 -5.08 10.92 7.16
N PHE A 61 -4.07 10.49 7.93
CA PHE A 61 -3.53 9.13 7.82
C PHE A 61 -4.50 8.05 8.32
N ALA A 62 -5.28 8.32 9.37
CA ALA A 62 -6.33 7.40 9.80
C ALA A 62 -7.42 7.22 8.73
N HIS A 63 -7.77 8.30 8.01
CA HIS A 63 -8.66 8.23 6.86
C HIS A 63 -8.07 7.41 5.70
N VAL A 64 -6.78 7.58 5.39
CA VAL A 64 -6.10 6.72 4.41
C VAL A 64 -6.20 5.25 4.82
N ALA A 65 -5.93 4.92 6.08
CA ALA A 65 -6.02 3.53 6.54
C ALA A 65 -7.44 2.94 6.39
N ASP A 66 -8.48 3.74 6.62
CA ASP A 66 -9.88 3.35 6.44
C ASP A 66 -10.24 3.14 4.95
N ASP A 67 -9.80 4.05 4.07
CA ASP A 67 -9.99 3.95 2.62
C ASP A 67 -9.37 2.66 2.07
N GLU A 68 -8.10 2.42 2.38
CA GLU A 68 -7.36 1.27 1.85
C GLU A 68 -7.84 -0.05 2.46
N SER A 69 -8.38 -0.03 3.68
CA SER A 69 -9.05 -1.19 4.27
C SER A 69 -10.26 -1.64 3.46
N ARG A 70 -11.03 -0.70 2.89
CA ARG A 70 -12.16 -1.03 2.01
C ARG A 70 -11.67 -1.55 0.66
N HIS A 71 -10.65 -0.93 0.07
CA HIS A 71 -10.06 -1.40 -1.18
C HIS A 71 -9.51 -2.82 -1.05
N PHE A 72 -8.78 -3.12 0.03
CA PHE A 72 -8.30 -4.45 0.35
C PHE A 72 -9.46 -5.46 0.47
N CYS A 73 -10.55 -5.07 1.12
CA CYS A 73 -11.74 -5.90 1.28
C CYS A 73 -12.37 -6.23 -0.08
N TRP A 74 -12.54 -5.24 -0.96
CA TRP A 74 -13.05 -5.44 -2.32
C TRP A 74 -12.15 -6.35 -3.15
N CYS A 75 -10.84 -6.15 -3.09
CA CYS A 75 -9.88 -7.01 -3.79
C CYS A 75 -9.96 -8.45 -3.27
N SER A 76 -10.02 -8.63 -1.95
CA SER A 76 -10.13 -9.93 -1.29
C SER A 76 -11.43 -10.65 -1.63
N GLN A 77 -12.55 -9.92 -1.64
CA GLN A 77 -13.84 -10.45 -2.07
C GLN A 77 -13.79 -10.91 -3.52
N ARG A 78 -13.24 -10.08 -4.41
CA ARG A 78 -13.17 -10.41 -5.83
C ARG A 78 -12.22 -11.57 -6.11
N LEU A 79 -11.13 -11.73 -5.34
CA LEU A 79 -10.29 -12.92 -5.38
C LEU A 79 -11.08 -14.17 -4.99
N ALA A 80 -11.87 -14.09 -3.92
CA ALA A 80 -12.68 -15.21 -3.45
C ALA A 80 -13.72 -15.64 -4.49
N GLU A 81 -14.35 -14.70 -5.18
CA GLU A 81 -15.26 -14.98 -6.31
C GLU A 81 -14.57 -15.69 -7.48
N LEU A 82 -13.27 -15.47 -7.67
CA LEU A 82 -12.45 -16.15 -8.67
C LEU A 82 -11.93 -17.52 -8.19
N GLY A 83 -12.21 -17.91 -6.94
CA GLY A 83 -11.75 -19.17 -6.35
C GLY A 83 -10.36 -19.10 -5.72
N PHE A 84 -9.84 -17.90 -5.47
CA PHE A 84 -8.52 -17.66 -4.88
C PHE A 84 -8.62 -16.82 -3.61
N LYS A 85 -7.53 -16.70 -2.87
CA LYS A 85 -7.45 -15.83 -1.69
C LYS A 85 -6.14 -15.08 -1.64
N TYR A 86 -6.19 -13.93 -0.97
CA TYR A 86 -4.98 -13.22 -0.59
C TYR A 86 -4.05 -14.15 0.21
N GLY A 87 -2.79 -14.23 -0.22
CA GLY A 87 -1.77 -15.14 0.34
C GLY A 87 -1.58 -16.47 -0.39
N ASP A 88 -2.34 -16.77 -1.47
CA ASP A 88 -2.08 -17.94 -2.32
C ASP A 88 -0.75 -17.84 -3.10
N MET A 89 -0.24 -16.62 -3.25
CA MET A 89 1.09 -16.32 -3.80
C MET A 89 1.92 -15.55 -2.75
N PRO A 90 3.25 -15.76 -2.68
CA PRO A 90 4.11 -14.91 -1.86
C PRO A 90 4.15 -13.47 -2.39
N ALA A 91 4.52 -12.53 -1.54
CA ALA A 91 4.71 -11.13 -1.92
C ALA A 91 6.04 -10.57 -1.39
N HIS A 92 6.50 -9.45 -1.95
CA HIS A 92 7.70 -8.77 -1.46
C HIS A 92 7.34 -7.70 -0.43
N ASN A 93 8.25 -7.40 0.49
CA ASN A 93 8.07 -6.31 1.44
C ASN A 93 8.96 -5.08 1.13
N LEU A 94 9.10 -4.73 -0.16
CA LEU A 94 10.00 -3.66 -0.60
C LEU A 94 9.64 -2.30 0.00
N LEU A 95 8.36 -1.93 -0.08
CA LEU A 95 7.89 -0.62 0.36
C LEU A 95 8.14 -0.42 1.85
N TRP A 96 7.80 -1.40 2.67
CA TRP A 96 8.11 -1.38 4.10
C TRP A 96 9.61 -1.22 4.38
N ARG A 97 10.46 -1.99 3.69
CA ARG A 97 11.92 -1.91 3.86
C ARG A 97 12.49 -0.52 3.49
N GLU A 98 11.94 0.14 2.47
CA GLU A 98 12.36 1.50 2.13
C GLU A 98 11.79 2.54 3.11
N CYS A 99 10.59 2.31 3.65
CA CYS A 99 9.99 3.14 4.70
C CYS A 99 10.69 3.00 6.06
N GLU A 100 11.24 1.83 6.38
CA GLU A 100 12.08 1.64 7.56
C GLU A 100 13.31 2.57 7.54
N LYS A 101 13.90 2.82 6.37
CA LYS A 101 15.04 3.74 6.25
C LYS A 101 14.66 5.21 6.52
N SER A 102 13.37 5.54 6.48
CA SER A 102 12.84 6.87 6.74
C SER A 102 12.10 6.98 8.08
N SER A 103 12.24 5.97 8.96
CA SER A 103 11.52 5.91 10.24
C SER A 103 11.73 7.14 11.13
N ASP A 104 12.87 7.79 11.01
CA ASP A 104 13.30 8.82 11.97
C ASP A 104 13.02 10.24 11.47
N ASN A 105 12.43 10.39 10.27
CA ASN A 105 12.19 11.68 9.65
C ASN A 105 10.84 11.72 8.93
N VAL A 106 9.93 12.54 9.47
CA VAL A 106 8.58 12.76 8.92
C VAL A 106 8.63 13.21 7.45
N ALA A 107 9.50 14.17 7.10
CA ALA A 107 9.59 14.68 5.73
C ALA A 107 10.10 13.62 4.76
N THR A 108 11.08 12.81 5.18
CA THR A 108 11.54 11.68 4.37
C THR A 108 10.44 10.63 4.22
N ARG A 109 9.66 10.35 5.27
CA ARG A 109 8.55 9.40 5.19
C ARG A 109 7.48 9.86 4.20
N LEU A 110 7.08 11.13 4.28
CA LEU A 110 6.10 11.73 3.36
C LEU A 110 6.57 11.75 1.90
N ALA A 111 7.89 11.76 1.66
CA ALA A 111 8.43 11.62 0.31
C ALA A 111 8.49 10.17 -0.17
N VAL A 112 8.87 9.22 0.69
CA VAL A 112 9.09 7.81 0.30
C VAL A 112 7.79 7.07 -0.02
N ILE A 113 6.75 7.28 0.78
CA ILE A 113 5.43 6.67 0.60
C ILE A 113 4.92 6.84 -0.85
N PRO A 114 4.77 8.07 -1.40
CA PRO A 114 4.39 8.25 -2.80
C PRO A 114 5.40 7.70 -3.78
N LEU A 115 6.69 7.95 -3.55
CA LEU A 115 7.72 7.61 -4.52
C LEU A 115 7.90 6.10 -4.70
N VAL A 116 7.40 5.28 -3.79
CA VAL A 116 7.49 3.81 -3.91
C VAL A 116 6.13 3.19 -4.24
N GLN A 117 5.01 3.82 -3.88
CA GLN A 117 3.67 3.35 -4.29
C GLN A 117 3.27 3.79 -5.71
N VAL A 118 3.59 5.02 -6.11
CA VAL A 118 3.18 5.61 -7.40
C VAL A 118 3.93 5.08 -8.65
N PRO A 119 5.22 4.64 -8.61
CA PRO A 119 5.92 4.22 -9.83
C PRO A 119 5.32 3.00 -10.53
N LEU A 120 4.48 2.24 -9.84
CA LEU A 120 3.82 1.08 -10.43
C LEU A 120 2.59 1.44 -11.26
N LEU A 121 2.07 2.69 -11.19
CA LEU A 121 0.70 2.97 -11.64
C LEU A 121 0.42 4.23 -12.48
N CYS A 122 1.29 5.22 -12.72
CA CYS A 122 0.90 6.29 -13.65
C CYS A 122 1.99 7.18 -14.29
N SER A 123 1.88 7.40 -15.60
CA SER A 123 2.56 8.45 -16.40
C SER A 123 1.62 9.57 -16.89
N SER A 124 0.39 9.68 -16.37
CA SER A 124 -0.63 10.56 -16.97
C SER A 124 -1.67 11.12 -15.99
N CYS A 125 -1.33 12.10 -15.12
CA CYS A 125 -2.35 13.05 -14.63
C CYS A 125 -1.78 14.32 -13.97
N PRO A 126 -2.27 15.53 -14.31
CA PRO A 126 -1.86 16.77 -13.67
C PRO A 126 -2.86 17.28 -12.59
N SER A 127 -2.30 17.83 -11.49
CA SER A 127 -2.83 18.84 -10.53
C SER A 127 -3.93 18.49 -9.48
N GLY A 128 -3.60 18.68 -8.19
CA GLY A 128 -4.51 18.72 -7.00
C GLY A 128 -3.80 18.28 -5.69
N PRO A 129 -4.27 18.65 -4.47
CA PRO A 129 -3.45 18.75 -3.26
C PRO A 129 -2.79 17.44 -2.88
N ILE A 130 -1.51 17.54 -2.53
CA ILE A 130 -0.47 16.49 -2.56
C ILE A 130 -0.89 15.17 -1.88
N LEU A 131 -1.82 15.18 -0.91
CA LEU A 131 -2.23 14.00 -0.16
C LEU A 131 -3.50 13.30 -0.69
N LYS A 132 -4.48 14.04 -1.24
CA LYS A 132 -5.74 13.43 -1.73
C LYS A 132 -5.57 12.69 -3.06
N ASN A 133 -4.66 13.17 -3.89
CA ASN A 133 -4.42 12.60 -5.22
C ASN A 133 -3.36 11.48 -5.23
N MET A 134 -2.72 11.23 -4.09
CA MET A 134 -1.64 10.24 -3.97
C MET A 134 -2.15 8.81 -3.83
N PHE A 135 -3.37 8.66 -3.30
CA PHE A 135 -3.98 7.37 -2.92
C PHE A 135 -5.29 7.06 -3.67
N SER A 136 -5.94 8.07 -4.27
CA SER A 136 -7.16 7.88 -5.07
C SER A 136 -6.93 7.08 -6.38
N ILE A 137 -5.68 6.79 -6.74
CA ILE A 137 -5.31 6.05 -7.96
C ILE A 137 -5.64 4.55 -7.85
N CYS A 138 -5.85 4.00 -6.65
CA CYS A 138 -6.25 2.60 -6.47
C CYS A 138 -7.73 2.32 -6.79
N ALA A 139 -8.55 3.35 -7.05
CA ALA A 139 -9.99 3.22 -7.29
C ALA A 139 -10.42 3.26 -8.77
N LEU A 140 -9.50 3.20 -9.74
CA LEU A 140 -9.81 3.16 -11.19
C LEU A 140 -9.00 2.11 -11.96
#